data_AF-A0A9D0N6S7-F1
#
_entry.id   AF-A0A9D0N6S7-F1
#
_cell.length_a   1.000
_cell.length_b   1.000
_cell.length_c   1.000
_cell.angle_alpha   90.00
_cell.angle_beta   90.00
_cell.angle_gamma   90.00
#
_symmetry.space_group_name_H-M   'P 1'
#
loop_
_entity.id
_entity.type
_entity.pdbx_description
1 polymer ?
#
loop_
_entity_poly.entity_id
_entity_poly.type
_entity_poly.pdbx_seq_one_letter_code
_entity_poly.pdbx_strand_id
1 'polypeptide(L)'
;MLGYVALIFIIYLSIKLSFKLKGHKQVFLKYEVSSARLTFLQLSSLLYIVSLFGFALPFPWLDLLRPIPTGFLLLIPGIILGKKISGTMDRVGFDVAVKAGRVANNIMWLGVGTAIFMAGNILIRLLMGNDMLV
;
A
#
# COMPACT_ATOMS: atom_id res chain seq x y z
N MET A 1 17.50 -10.70 7.48
CA MET A 1 16.31 -11.48 7.91
C MET A 1 15.06 -10.62 8.17
N LEU A 2 15.15 -9.49 8.90
CA LEU A 2 14.00 -8.62 9.20
C LEU A 2 13.22 -8.13 7.95
N GLY A 3 13.91 -7.87 6.83
CA GLY A 3 13.26 -7.42 5.59
C GLY A 3 12.29 -8.43 4.98
N TYR A 4 12.59 -9.72 5.06
CA TYR A 4 11.70 -10.79 4.57
C TYR A 4 10.47 -10.96 5.46
N VAL A 5 10.63 -10.81 6.77
CA VAL A 5 9.50 -10.84 7.72
C VAL A 5 8.54 -9.70 7.45
N ALA A 6 9.05 -8.48 7.26
CA ALA A 6 8.25 -7.32 6.89
C ALA A 6 7.54 -7.52 5.54
N LEU A 7 8.21 -8.13 4.56
CA LEU A 7 7.64 -8.42 3.25
C LEU A 7 6.47 -9.42 3.33
N ILE A 8 6.64 -10.55 4.02
CA ILE A 8 5.57 -11.53 4.24
C ILE A 8 4.40 -10.88 4.99
N PHE A 9 4.69 -10.05 5.99
CA PHE A 9 3.68 -9.34 6.75
C PHE A 9 2.87 -8.35 5.91
N ILE A 10 3.52 -7.56 5.05
CA ILE A 10 2.84 -6.62 4.14
C ILE A 10 1.99 -7.40 3.12
N ILE A 11 2.50 -8.50 2.55
CA ILE A 11 1.72 -9.36 1.63
C ILE A 11 0.46 -9.89 2.32
N TYR A 12 0.60 -10.43 3.53
CA TYR A 12 -0.54 -10.92 4.31
C TYR A 12 -1.56 -9.82 4.57
N LEU A 13 -1.11 -8.62 4.98
CA LEU A 13 -1.99 -7.48 5.23
C LEU A 13 -2.68 -6.97 3.95
N SER A 14 -1.97 -6.87 2.83
CA SER A 14 -2.54 -6.50 1.52
C SER A 14 -3.72 -7.39 1.15
N ILE A 15 -3.54 -8.71 1.26
CA ILE A 15 -4.58 -9.68 0.94
C ILE A 15 -5.73 -9.58 1.94
N LYS A 16 -5.43 -9.59 3.25
CA LYS A 16 -6.43 -9.52 4.32
C LYS A 16 -7.29 -8.26 4.25
N LEU A 17 -6.68 -7.10 3.99
CA LEU A 17 -7.40 -5.82 3.90
C LEU A 17 -8.25 -5.74 2.63
N SER A 18 -7.77 -6.29 1.51
CA SER A 18 -8.55 -6.41 0.27
C SER A 18 -9.86 -7.20 0.50
N PHE A 19 -9.79 -8.34 1.20
CA PHE A 19 -10.98 -9.11 1.56
C PHE A 19 -11.91 -8.36 2.53
N LYS A 20 -11.35 -7.69 3.55
CA LYS A 20 -12.16 -6.88 4.47
C LYS A 20 -12.87 -5.72 3.76
N LEU A 21 -12.22 -5.07 2.80
CA LEU A 21 -12.83 -4.00 2.02
C LEU A 21 -14.05 -4.51 1.24
N LYS A 22 -13.93 -5.70 0.62
CA LYS A 22 -15.04 -6.37 -0.07
C LYS A 22 -16.18 -6.72 0.87
N GLY A 23 -15.88 -7.16 2.09
CA GLY A 23 -16.89 -7.46 3.12
C GLY A 23 -17.71 -6.24 3.56
N HIS A 24 -17.12 -5.04 3.53
CA HIS A 24 -17.81 -3.78 3.87
C HIS A 24 -18.38 -3.02 2.66
N LYS A 25 -18.37 -3.61 1.46
CA LYS A 25 -18.77 -2.93 0.21
C LYS A 25 -20.15 -2.26 0.30
N GLN A 26 -21.14 -2.93 0.88
CA GLN A 26 -22.50 -2.39 1.01
C GLN A 26 -22.56 -1.15 1.92
N VAL A 27 -21.71 -1.10 2.95
CA VAL A 27 -21.61 0.04 3.87
C VAL A 27 -21.02 1.25 3.14
N PHE A 28 -19.95 1.03 2.37
CA PHE A 28 -19.34 2.10 1.59
C PHE A 28 -20.29 2.69 0.53
N LEU A 29 -21.05 1.84 -0.15
CA LEU A 29 -22.04 2.27 -1.13
C LEU A 29 -23.20 3.04 -0.48
N LYS A 30 -23.62 2.65 0.72
CA LYS A 30 -24.67 3.34 1.49
C LYS A 30 -24.27 4.78 1.84
N TYR A 31 -22.98 5.06 2.01
CA TYR A 31 -22.45 6.37 2.39
C TYR A 31 -21.68 7.04 1.25
N GLU A 32 -22.23 6.96 0.04
CA GLU A 32 -21.79 7.72 -1.15
C GLU A 32 -20.36 7.44 -1.66
N VAL A 33 -19.72 6.35 -1.22
CA VAL A 33 -18.45 5.93 -1.81
C VAL A 33 -18.72 5.07 -3.03
N SER A 34 -18.35 5.58 -4.20
CA SER A 34 -18.59 4.89 -5.46
C SER A 34 -17.88 3.54 -5.56
N SER A 35 -18.53 2.57 -6.22
CA SER A 35 -17.95 1.25 -6.51
C SER A 35 -16.57 1.34 -7.18
N ALA A 36 -16.39 2.30 -8.10
CA ALA A 36 -15.11 2.50 -8.78
C ALA A 36 -13.98 2.86 -7.82
N ARG A 37 -14.23 3.74 -6.83
CA ARG A 37 -13.24 4.10 -5.81
C ARG A 37 -12.88 2.91 -4.93
N LEU A 38 -13.84 2.06 -4.60
CA LEU A 38 -13.58 0.84 -3.81
C LEU A 38 -12.75 -0.17 -4.59
N THR A 39 -13.11 -0.44 -5.85
CA THR A 39 -12.34 -1.33 -6.73
C THR A 39 -10.93 -0.82 -6.93
N PHE A 40 -10.75 0.50 -7.11
CA PHE A 40 -9.42 1.10 -7.23
C PHE A 40 -8.59 0.98 -5.96
N LEU A 41 -9.19 1.22 -4.77
CA LEU A 41 -8.50 1.04 -3.50
C LEU A 41 -8.12 -0.44 -3.26
N GLN A 42 -9.00 -1.36 -3.67
CA GLN A 42 -8.74 -2.79 -3.61
C GLN A 42 -7.56 -3.18 -4.52
N LEU A 43 -7.57 -2.74 -5.78
CA LEU A 43 -6.47 -2.94 -6.71
C LEU A 43 -5.18 -2.33 -6.19
N SER A 44 -5.24 -1.12 -5.63
CA SER A 44 -4.08 -0.46 -5.02
C SER A 44 -3.47 -1.31 -3.91
N SER A 45 -4.29 -1.86 -3.01
CA SER A 45 -3.80 -2.72 -1.91
C SER A 45 -3.06 -3.97 -2.40
N LEU A 46 -3.49 -4.54 -3.52
CA LEU A 46 -2.83 -5.69 -4.17
C LEU A 46 -1.58 -5.25 -4.93
N LEU A 47 -1.62 -4.09 -5.58
CA LEU A 47 -0.46 -3.52 -6.29
C LEU A 47 0.70 -3.19 -5.36
N TYR A 48 0.45 -2.94 -4.07
CA TYR A 48 1.52 -2.77 -3.07
C TYR A 48 2.43 -4.00 -2.99
N ILE A 49 1.89 -5.19 -3.25
CA ILE A 49 2.66 -6.43 -3.33
C ILE A 49 3.63 -6.39 -4.53
N VAL A 50 3.14 -5.92 -5.68
CA VAL A 50 3.97 -5.78 -6.91
C VAL A 50 5.10 -4.78 -6.67
N SER A 51 4.81 -3.66 -6.01
CA SER A 51 5.82 -2.66 -5.62
C SER A 51 6.91 -3.26 -4.71
N LEU A 52 6.55 -4.19 -3.82
CA LEU A 52 7.51 -4.88 -2.96
C LEU A 52 8.38 -5.88 -3.72
N PHE A 53 7.79 -6.70 -4.59
CA PHE A 53 8.54 -7.68 -5.38
C PHE A 53 9.57 -7.02 -6.32
N GLY A 54 9.23 -5.85 -6.87
CA GLY A 54 10.17 -5.06 -7.68
C GLY A 54 11.40 -4.54 -6.91
N PHE A 55 11.37 -4.53 -5.58
CA PHE A 55 12.47 -4.06 -4.72
C PHE A 55 13.21 -5.17 -3.98
N ALA A 56 12.50 -6.23 -3.59
CA ALA A 56 13.03 -7.31 -2.77
C ALA A 56 13.78 -8.39 -3.58
N LEU A 57 13.44 -8.56 -4.87
CA LEU A 57 14.15 -9.49 -5.74
C LEU A 57 15.30 -8.76 -6.45
N PRO A 58 16.55 -9.23 -6.32
CA PRO A 58 17.65 -8.72 -7.12
C PRO A 58 17.44 -9.25 -8.54
N PHE A 59 16.72 -8.49 -9.37
CA PHE A 59 16.65 -8.74 -10.80
C PHE A 59 17.79 -7.97 -11.47
N PRO A 60 18.88 -8.64 -11.93
CA PRO A 60 20.01 -7.95 -12.56
C PRO A 60 19.68 -7.23 -13.90
N TRP A 61 18.42 -7.29 -14.33
CA TRP A 61 17.93 -6.82 -15.62
C TRP A 61 17.06 -5.55 -15.43
N LEU A 62 16.77 -5.21 -14.17
CA LEU A 62 16.05 -4.01 -13.71
C LEU A 62 17.00 -2.99 -13.05
N ASP A 63 18.29 -3.18 -13.26
CA ASP A 63 19.37 -2.46 -12.61
C ASP A 63 19.42 -0.99 -13.03
N LEU A 64 18.82 -0.16 -12.17
CA LEU A 64 19.43 0.95 -11.43
C LEU A 64 18.53 2.19 -11.33
N LEU A 65 17.56 2.41 -12.23
CA LEU A 65 16.80 3.68 -12.24
C LEU A 65 15.29 3.59 -12.51
N ARG A 66 14.73 2.41 -12.83
CA ARG A 66 13.32 2.28 -13.27
C ARG A 66 12.29 1.76 -12.24
N PRO A 67 12.61 0.93 -11.23
CA PRO A 67 11.59 0.45 -10.30
C PRO A 67 11.15 1.52 -9.28
N ILE A 68 11.97 2.55 -9.03
CA ILE A 68 11.70 3.60 -8.04
C ILE A 68 10.49 4.46 -8.46
N PRO A 69 10.47 5.12 -9.63
CA PRO A 69 9.33 5.97 -9.99
C PRO A 69 8.05 5.14 -10.08
N THR A 70 8.14 3.96 -10.70
CA THR A 70 6.99 3.06 -10.92
C THR A 70 6.39 2.56 -9.61
N GLY A 71 7.22 2.16 -8.64
CA GLY A 71 6.76 1.73 -7.33
C GLY A 71 6.02 2.84 -6.59
N PHE A 72 6.62 4.03 -6.48
CA PHE A 72 5.98 5.17 -5.80
C PHE A 72 4.73 5.68 -6.54
N LEU A 73 4.73 5.67 -7.89
CA LEU A 73 3.58 6.05 -8.71
C LEU A 73 2.38 5.15 -8.46
N LEU A 74 2.61 3.86 -8.16
CA LEU A 74 1.56 2.89 -7.84
C LEU A 74 1.06 3.03 -6.39
N LEU A 75 1.91 3.52 -5.47
CA LEU A 75 1.55 3.68 -4.05
C LEU A 75 0.68 4.91 -3.79
N ILE A 76 1.07 6.06 -4.35
CA ILE A 76 0.49 7.37 -4.03
C ILE A 76 -1.03 7.45 -4.27
N PRO A 77 -1.59 6.98 -5.40
CA PRO A 77 -3.02 7.04 -5.64
C PRO A 77 -3.83 6.26 -4.61
N GLY A 78 -3.35 5.09 -4.18
CA GLY A 78 -4.00 4.27 -3.16
C GLY A 78 -4.00 4.92 -1.77
N ILE A 79 -2.88 5.57 -1.39
CA ILE A 79 -2.75 6.30 -0.12
C ILE A 79 -3.73 7.47 -0.08
N ILE A 80 -3.74 8.30 -1.13
CA ILE A 80 -4.63 9.47 -1.23
C ILE A 80 -6.09 9.02 -1.18
N LEU A 81 -6.43 7.96 -1.91
CA LEU A 81 -7.80 7.47 -1.97
C LEU A 81 -8.26 6.84 -0.64
N GLY A 82 -7.40 6.07 0.02
CA GLY A 82 -7.66 5.52 1.36
C GLY A 82 -7.93 6.62 2.39
N LYS A 83 -7.14 7.69 2.37
CA LYS A 83 -7.34 8.88 3.23
C LYS A 83 -8.69 9.55 2.98
N LYS A 84 -9.04 9.77 1.70
CA LYS A 84 -10.32 10.39 1.32
C LYS A 84 -11.50 9.53 1.76
N ILE A 85 -11.46 8.22 1.51
CA ILE A 85 -12.54 7.30 1.87
C ILE A 85 -12.70 7.19 3.39
N SER A 86 -11.60 7.08 4.14
CA SER A 86 -11.66 7.09 5.62
C SER A 86 -12.29 8.40 6.11
N GLY A 87 -11.81 9.55 5.63
CA GLY A 87 -12.35 10.85 6.05
C GLY A 87 -13.82 11.04 5.71
N THR A 88 -14.30 10.51 4.58
CA THR A 88 -15.74 10.50 4.26
C THR A 88 -16.52 9.67 5.28
N MET A 89 -16.04 8.46 5.62
CA MET A 89 -16.71 7.57 6.58
C MET A 89 -16.69 8.12 8.02
N ASP A 90 -15.58 8.75 8.42
CA ASP A 90 -15.43 9.33 9.75
C ASP A 90 -16.40 10.50 9.99
N ARG A 91 -16.72 11.27 8.93
CA ARG A 91 -17.71 12.36 8.99
C ARG A 91 -19.16 11.89 9.16
N VAL A 92 -19.45 10.63 8.83
CA VAL A 92 -20.80 10.08 8.99
C VAL A 92 -21.11 9.79 10.46
N GLY A 93 -20.09 9.49 11.28
CA GLY A 93 -20.25 9.34 12.74
C GLY A 93 -20.96 8.07 13.22
N PHE A 94 -21.44 7.18 12.33
CA PHE A 94 -22.02 5.89 12.72
C PHE A 94 -20.96 4.81 12.93
N ASP A 95 -21.10 3.99 13.97
CA ASP A 95 -20.15 2.91 14.32
C ASP A 95 -19.82 1.97 13.16
N VAL A 96 -20.81 1.64 12.33
CA VAL A 96 -20.65 0.75 11.18
C VAL A 96 -19.84 1.43 10.07
N ALA A 97 -20.05 2.73 9.84
CA ALA A 97 -19.28 3.54 8.90
C ALA A 97 -17.83 3.70 9.39
N VAL A 98 -17.62 3.99 10.67
CA VAL A 98 -16.29 4.12 11.28
C VAL A 98 -15.50 2.81 11.19
N LYS A 99 -16.15 1.64 11.40
CA LYS A 99 -15.50 0.33 11.22
C LYS A 99 -15.05 0.11 9.77
N ALA A 100 -15.88 0.48 8.78
CA ALA A 100 -15.51 0.42 7.37
C ALA A 100 -14.39 1.42 7.03
N GLY A 101 -14.49 2.65 7.53
CA GLY A 101 -13.47 3.70 7.39
C GLY A 101 -12.10 3.27 7.90
N ARG A 102 -12.04 2.58 9.05
CA ARG A 102 -10.79 1.99 9.56
C ARG A 102 -10.14 1.01 8.60
N VAL A 103 -10.91 0.26 7.79
CA VAL A 103 -10.33 -0.64 6.77
C VAL A 103 -9.65 0.18 5.67
N ALA A 104 -10.29 1.26 5.21
CA ALA A 104 -9.68 2.17 4.23
C ALA A 104 -8.44 2.89 4.79
N ASN A 105 -8.49 3.30 6.06
CA ASN A 105 -7.35 3.89 6.77
C ASN A 105 -6.19 2.90 6.90
N ASN A 106 -6.47 1.64 7.21
CA ASN A 106 -5.44 0.60 7.30
C ASN A 106 -4.78 0.33 5.95
N ILE A 107 -5.52 0.41 4.83
CA ILE A 107 -4.94 0.32 3.49
C ILE A 107 -4.05 1.53 3.20
N MET A 108 -4.44 2.74 3.62
CA MET A 108 -3.58 3.92 3.53
C MET A 108 -2.27 3.71 4.30
N TRP A 109 -2.34 3.29 5.56
CA TRP A 109 -1.16 3.02 6.39
C TRP A 109 -0.29 1.89 5.85
N LEU A 110 -0.89 0.87 5.24
CA LEU A 110 -0.17 -0.18 4.53
C LEU A 110 0.64 0.40 3.35
N GLY A 111 0.06 1.31 2.57
CA GLY A 111 0.75 2.02 1.50
C GLY A 111 1.91 2.88 2.01
N VAL A 112 1.71 3.62 3.11
CA VAL A 112 2.76 4.39 3.77
C VAL A 112 3.89 3.48 4.28
N GLY A 113 3.55 2.37 4.93
CA GLY A 113 4.53 1.38 5.40
C GLY A 113 5.33 0.77 4.25
N THR A 114 4.67 0.50 3.12
CA THR A 114 5.32 0.00 1.89
C THR A 114 6.29 1.03 1.32
N ALA A 115 5.91 2.31 1.29
CA ALA A 115 6.78 3.40 0.84
C ALA A 115 8.02 3.55 1.74
N ILE A 116 7.85 3.51 3.06
CA ILE A 116 8.96 3.56 4.03
C ILE A 116 9.89 2.37 3.84
N PHE A 117 9.34 1.17 3.68
CA PHE A 117 10.13 -0.04 3.43
C PHE A 117 10.96 0.08 2.15
N MET A 118 10.38 0.56 1.07
CA MET A 118 11.09 0.81 -0.20
C MET A 118 12.19 1.87 -0.03
N ALA A 119 11.88 3.01 0.58
CA ALA A 119 12.84 4.09 0.81
C ALA A 119 14.02 3.62 1.67
N GLY A 120 13.77 2.84 2.73
CA GLY A 120 14.81 2.26 3.58
C GLY A 120 15.73 1.30 2.81
N ASN A 121 15.16 0.45 1.95
CA ASN A 121 15.98 -0.45 1.11
C ASN A 121 16.81 0.32 0.08
N ILE A 122 16.30 1.40 -0.49
CA ILE A 122 17.08 2.29 -1.39
C ILE A 122 18.24 2.92 -0.62
N LEU A 123 17.97 3.47 0.56
CA LEU A 123 19.00 4.12 1.37
C LEU A 123 20.12 3.13 1.73
N ILE A 124 19.79 1.91 2.15
CA ILE A 124 20.77 0.86 2.45
C ILE A 124 21.59 0.52 1.20
N ARG A 125 20.96 0.38 0.03
CA ARG A 125 21.67 0.12 -1.23
C ARG A 125 22.61 1.26 -1.61
N LEU A 126 22.22 2.52 -1.37
CA LEU A 126 23.08 3.68 -1.62
C LEU A 126 24.26 3.74 -0.64
N LEU A 127 24.03 3.41 0.64
CA LEU A 127 25.08 3.36 1.66
C LEU A 127 26.08 2.23 1.39
N MET A 128 25.60 1.02 1.09
CA MET A 128 26.44 -0.15 0.80
C MET A 128 27.10 -0.08 -0.59
N GLY A 129 26.48 0.60 -1.56
CA GLY A 129 27.04 0.79 -2.90
C GLY A 129 28.23 1.76 -2.96
N ASN A 130 28.44 2.57 -1.92
CA ASN A 130 29.61 3.46 -1.82
C ASN A 130 30.89 2.73 -1.37
N ASP A 131 30.80 1.52 -0.82
CA ASP A 131 31.97 0.76 -0.34
C ASP A 131 32.64 -0.10 -1.42
N MET A 132 32.11 -0.15 -2.65
CA MET A 132 32.71 -0.90 -3.78
C MET A 132 33.44 0.00 -4.80
N LEU A 133 33.66 1.28 -4.47
CA LEU A 133 34.35 2.27 -5.32
C LEU A 133 35.64 2.83 -4.69
N VAL A 134 36.33 2.04 -3.86
CA VAL A 134 37.70 2.32 -3.41
C VAL A 134 38.61 1.14 -3.72
#